data_AF-A0A3Q1H9N8-F1
#
_entry.id   AF-A0A3Q1H9N8-F1
#
_cell.length_a   1.000
_cell.length_b   1.000
_cell.length_c   1.000
_cell.angle_alpha   90.00
_cell.angle_beta   90.00
_cell.angle_gamma   90.00
#
_symmetry.space_group_name_H-M   'P 1'
#
loop_
_entity.id
_entity.type
_entity.pdbx_description
1 polymer ?
#
loop_
_entity_poly.entity_id
_entity_poly.type
_entity_poly.pdbx_seq_one_letter_code
_entity_poly.pdbx_strand_id
1 'polypeptide(L)'
;MMGMFSGFQEDIQILKTNGRKIPAVSMHCGDQTIFVCEKIIPKICESDDEPITETSNCDGGGDANDSASVLQTELGPQPLTIMKARQLLSFYTLSQNANVSALDNNPALHPLWVRCDMSDAAGTTWLGAETVCVGSKVTGVKLYSVTCKGSTVDKKSLITLEELKQEHKKRHHQSSMGVKGSARFNLFGSTVVENTAIESRSSVTVDFKWSHVESIFEVPPLSSAATLNIKVASGEMRSPMFEMYRELEFLQTLADGLRTGETEWMEPLENTSAVNLTKAYLEELQNTAKTLQDQATKTAEHTKLKSETDAPIFNSFLERGDLDFVEQLWVRMRKSVTSYQDIGDCLKLVIEALRYGDIKPWIHRDSSSSLSKLILQSYHQQIDHVSLTGVTPVNMLLEMGLDKMRKDYINYLIGEELTTLNHLCYFLSTEVDLQEQVVRLRKLHHLLEIILTCRTFLALPYDKLFLLTQSCLQHYKTSPYDEEHEFKLQIKPALISNFYQKEHPVLWGVEVSSGNGPREVRTALQLSDRPLVDHVIFETDYPNETINGDGDDPAFFSTMVCCSLVNFA
;
A
#
# COMPACT_ATOMS: atom_id res chain seq x y z
N MET A 1 -36.46 -5.90 6.48
CA MET A 1 -35.77 -4.61 6.72
C MET A 1 -36.50 -3.47 6.02
N MET A 2 -36.51 -3.37 4.68
CA MET A 2 -37.20 -2.28 3.94
C MET A 2 -38.68 -2.05 4.33
N GLY A 3 -39.46 -3.10 4.62
CA GLY A 3 -40.86 -2.97 5.02
C GLY A 3 -41.13 -2.46 6.46
N MET A 4 -40.14 -2.47 7.37
CA MET A 4 -40.26 -1.85 8.71
C MET A 4 -39.73 -0.41 8.74
N PHE A 5 -39.03 0.02 7.68
CA PHE A 5 -38.45 1.36 7.54
C PHE A 5 -39.25 2.26 6.59
N SER A 6 -40.42 1.82 6.09
CA SER A 6 -41.26 2.55 5.12
C SER A 6 -41.93 3.83 5.67
N GLY A 7 -41.46 4.35 6.80
CA GLY A 7 -41.90 5.60 7.42
C GLY A 7 -40.76 6.46 7.96
N PHE A 8 -39.49 6.18 7.63
CA PHE A 8 -38.39 7.05 8.05
C PHE A 8 -38.23 8.25 7.10
N GLN A 9 -38.66 9.39 7.65
CA GLN A 9 -38.06 10.73 7.57
C GLN A 9 -36.86 10.88 6.62
N GLU A 10 -36.98 11.82 5.69
CA GLU A 10 -36.18 12.11 4.48
C GLU A 10 -34.66 12.34 4.67
N ASP A 11 -34.07 12.05 5.84
CA ASP A 11 -32.73 12.50 6.24
C ASP A 11 -31.75 11.39 6.69
N ILE A 12 -32.05 10.09 6.55
CA ILE A 12 -31.17 8.99 7.04
C ILE A 12 -30.74 8.05 5.91
N GLN A 13 -29.43 7.79 5.84
CA GLN A 13 -28.81 6.81 4.93
C GLN A 13 -28.28 5.60 5.70
N ILE A 14 -28.42 4.40 5.11
CA ILE A 14 -27.84 3.16 5.63
C ILE A 14 -26.84 2.60 4.62
N LEU A 15 -25.58 2.52 5.02
CA LEU A 15 -24.48 2.00 4.21
C LEU A 15 -24.09 0.59 4.68
N LYS A 16 -23.73 -0.27 3.73
CA LYS A 16 -23.16 -1.59 4.01
C LYS A 16 -21.65 -1.52 3.79
N THR A 17 -20.85 -1.75 4.83
CA THR A 17 -19.38 -1.63 4.78
C THR A 17 -18.69 -2.74 5.57
N ASN A 18 -17.36 -2.83 5.46
CA ASN A 18 -16.53 -3.74 6.25
C ASN A 18 -16.08 -3.03 7.54
N GLY A 19 -16.24 -3.69 8.69
CA GLY A 19 -15.87 -3.16 10.00
C GLY A 19 -14.40 -2.72 10.12
N ARG A 20 -13.49 -3.32 9.35
CA ARG A 20 -12.06 -2.95 9.34
C ARG A 20 -11.82 -1.52 8.85
N LYS A 21 -12.72 -0.96 8.03
CA LYS A 21 -12.60 0.40 7.49
C LYS A 21 -12.89 1.50 8.52
N ILE A 22 -13.50 1.16 9.67
CA ILE A 22 -13.90 2.14 10.69
C ILE A 22 -13.01 1.93 11.93
N PRO A 23 -12.04 2.83 12.21
CA PRO A 23 -11.05 2.63 13.27
C PRO A 23 -11.68 2.31 14.63
N ALA A 24 -12.64 3.12 15.09
CA ALA A 24 -13.32 2.93 16.38
C ALA A 24 -14.12 1.63 16.51
N VAL A 25 -14.53 1.01 15.39
CA VAL A 25 -15.39 -0.20 15.37
C VAL A 25 -14.58 -1.47 15.05
N SER A 26 -13.42 -1.30 14.40
CA SER A 26 -12.58 -2.38 13.87
C SER A 26 -12.17 -3.44 14.90
N MET A 27 -11.95 -3.05 16.17
CA MET A 27 -11.54 -3.98 17.23
C MET A 27 -12.63 -5.00 17.59
N HIS A 28 -13.91 -4.64 17.45
CA HIS A 28 -15.03 -5.50 17.79
C HIS A 28 -15.60 -6.24 16.59
N CYS A 29 -15.65 -5.60 15.41
CA CYS A 29 -16.24 -6.20 14.21
C CYS A 29 -15.21 -6.89 13.30
N GLY A 30 -13.91 -6.58 13.40
CA GLY A 30 -12.89 -7.16 12.52
C GLY A 30 -13.26 -7.02 11.04
N ASP A 31 -13.15 -8.11 10.28
CA ASP A 31 -13.53 -8.16 8.84
C ASP A 31 -15.03 -8.42 8.60
N GLN A 32 -15.87 -8.36 9.65
CA GLN A 32 -17.31 -8.58 9.52
C GLN A 32 -17.98 -7.45 8.73
N THR A 33 -18.96 -7.82 7.91
CA THR A 33 -19.83 -6.84 7.24
C THR A 33 -20.80 -6.22 8.24
N ILE A 34 -20.91 -4.90 8.23
CA ILE A 34 -21.74 -4.11 9.14
C ILE A 34 -22.63 -3.13 8.36
N PHE A 35 -23.71 -2.69 9.00
CA PHE A 35 -24.54 -1.57 8.55
C PHE A 35 -24.15 -0.31 9.33
N VAL A 36 -24.00 0.81 8.63
CA VAL A 36 -23.70 2.13 9.21
C VAL A 36 -24.87 3.07 8.90
N CYS A 37 -25.43 3.70 9.91
CA CYS A 37 -26.45 4.74 9.77
C CYS A 37 -25.84 6.12 9.97
N GLU A 38 -26.15 7.03 9.06
CA GLU A 38 -25.70 8.41 9.07
C GLU A 38 -26.74 9.34 8.43
N LYS A 39 -26.56 10.65 8.56
CA LYS A 39 -27.48 11.65 7.99
C LYS A 39 -27.21 11.81 6.49
N ILE A 40 -28.26 11.95 5.69
CA ILE A 40 -28.14 12.22 4.25
C ILE A 40 -27.47 13.58 4.05
N ILE A 41 -26.42 13.60 3.22
CA ILE A 41 -25.82 14.83 2.71
C ILE A 41 -26.51 15.15 1.37
N PRO A 42 -27.22 16.28 1.25
CA PRO A 42 -27.78 16.69 -0.04
C PRO A 42 -26.62 16.93 -1.00
N LYS A 43 -26.57 16.17 -2.10
CA LYS A 43 -25.71 16.55 -3.23
C LYS A 43 -26.26 17.85 -3.77
N ILE A 44 -25.49 18.93 -3.70
CA ILE A 44 -25.79 20.15 -4.45
C ILE A 44 -25.59 19.77 -5.91
N CYS A 45 -26.68 19.43 -6.60
CA CYS A 45 -26.69 19.31 -8.04
C CYS A 45 -26.64 20.74 -8.57
N GLU A 46 -25.56 21.09 -9.27
CA GLU A 46 -25.57 22.26 -10.14
C GLU A 46 -26.74 22.08 -11.11
N SER A 47 -27.69 23.01 -11.08
CA SER A 47 -28.75 23.08 -12.06
C SER A 47 -28.13 23.54 -13.38
N ASP A 48 -27.91 22.60 -14.29
CA ASP A 48 -27.88 22.88 -15.72
C ASP A 48 -29.24 23.48 -16.14
N ASP A 49 -29.17 24.40 -17.10
CA ASP A 49 -30.25 25.11 -17.81
C ASP A 49 -30.79 26.41 -17.19
N GLU A 50 -30.26 27.56 -17.65
CA GLU A 50 -31.03 28.43 -18.56
C GLU A 50 -30.12 29.36 -19.41
N PRO A 51 -30.58 29.77 -20.61
CA PRO A 51 -29.72 30.15 -21.72
C PRO A 51 -29.35 31.64 -21.76
N ILE A 52 -28.27 31.87 -22.49
CA ILE A 52 -27.71 33.15 -22.91
C ILE A 52 -28.79 34.05 -23.55
N THR A 53 -29.00 35.24 -22.99
CA THR A 53 -29.52 36.39 -23.73
C THR A 53 -28.64 37.61 -23.50
N GLU A 54 -27.90 37.97 -24.54
CA GLU A 54 -27.19 39.23 -24.68
C GLU A 54 -28.19 40.40 -24.67
N THR A 55 -27.89 41.48 -23.92
CA THR A 55 -27.95 42.85 -24.45
C THR A 55 -27.32 43.87 -23.48
N SER A 56 -26.45 44.71 -24.05
CA SER A 56 -26.41 46.18 -23.87
C SER A 56 -25.73 46.81 -22.64
N ASN A 57 -24.53 47.34 -22.94
CA ASN A 57 -24.01 48.69 -22.65
C ASN A 57 -23.40 49.07 -21.28
N CYS A 58 -22.30 49.82 -21.46
CA CYS A 58 -21.29 50.32 -20.54
C CYS A 58 -21.81 51.29 -19.47
N ASP A 59 -21.23 51.25 -18.26
CA ASP A 59 -20.41 52.35 -17.71
C ASP A 59 -19.89 52.08 -16.29
N GLY A 60 -18.58 52.36 -16.08
CA GLY A 60 -18.05 53.10 -14.93
C GLY A 60 -18.03 52.50 -13.52
N GLY A 61 -16.87 51.94 -13.13
CA GLY A 61 -16.19 52.25 -11.86
C GLY A 61 -16.59 51.49 -10.59
N GLY A 62 -15.56 50.99 -9.88
CA GLY A 62 -15.64 50.71 -8.44
C GLY A 62 -15.42 49.26 -8.05
N ASP A 63 -14.33 49.07 -7.30
CA ASP A 63 -14.10 48.04 -6.29
C ASP A 63 -13.69 46.62 -6.71
N ALA A 64 -12.42 46.35 -6.39
CA ALA A 64 -11.84 45.04 -6.22
C ALA A 64 -12.68 44.24 -5.22
N ASN A 65 -13.30 43.16 -5.71
CA ASN A 65 -13.87 42.14 -4.86
C ASN A 65 -13.04 40.88 -5.06
N ASP A 66 -12.27 40.54 -4.02
CA ASP A 66 -11.54 39.30 -3.87
C ASP A 66 -12.45 38.12 -4.24
N SER A 67 -12.11 37.45 -5.33
CA SER A 67 -12.67 36.15 -5.68
C SER A 67 -12.12 35.13 -4.68
N ALA A 68 -12.79 35.03 -3.54
CA ALA A 68 -12.66 33.90 -2.63
C ALA A 68 -13.15 32.66 -3.39
N SER A 69 -12.20 31.94 -3.99
CA SER A 69 -12.38 30.55 -4.41
C SER A 69 -12.72 29.73 -3.17
N VAL A 70 -14.02 29.57 -2.89
CA VAL A 70 -14.52 28.64 -1.89
C VAL A 70 -14.09 27.25 -2.35
N LEU A 71 -13.01 26.76 -1.74
CA LEU A 71 -12.61 25.36 -1.78
C LEU A 71 -13.86 24.53 -1.46
N GLN A 72 -14.30 23.72 -2.42
CA GLN A 72 -15.30 22.68 -2.19
C GLN A 72 -14.71 21.67 -1.21
N THR A 73 -14.86 21.92 0.08
CA THR A 73 -14.59 20.91 1.11
C THR A 73 -15.66 19.84 0.96
N GLU A 74 -15.29 18.65 0.49
CA GLU A 74 -16.18 17.49 0.58
C GLU A 74 -16.66 17.36 2.03
N LEU A 75 -17.96 17.57 2.27
CA LEU A 75 -18.53 17.45 3.60
C LEU A 75 -18.40 15.98 4.02
N GLY A 76 -17.60 15.73 5.06
CA GLY A 76 -17.45 14.40 5.64
C GLY A 76 -18.76 13.82 6.19
N PRO A 77 -18.76 12.53 6.57
CA PRO A 77 -19.96 11.83 7.04
C PRO A 77 -20.67 12.61 8.16
N GLN A 78 -22.00 12.74 8.08
CA GLN A 78 -22.77 13.55 9.03
C GLN A 78 -23.41 12.71 10.14
N PRO A 79 -23.21 13.04 11.43
CA PRO A 79 -23.78 12.29 12.54
C PRO A 79 -25.28 12.47 12.68
N LEU A 80 -25.91 11.53 13.41
CA LEU A 80 -27.27 11.65 13.90
C LEU A 80 -27.27 12.05 15.38
N THR A 81 -28.39 12.63 15.83
CA THR A 81 -28.57 12.88 17.27
C THR A 81 -28.62 11.56 18.05
N ILE A 82 -28.12 11.57 19.28
CA ILE A 82 -28.07 10.39 20.13
C ILE A 82 -29.47 9.79 20.37
N MET A 83 -30.50 10.63 20.45
CA MET A 83 -31.89 10.16 20.58
C MET A 83 -32.36 9.39 19.35
N LYS A 84 -32.02 9.89 18.15
CA LYS A 84 -32.36 9.21 16.90
C LYS A 84 -31.60 7.88 16.78
N ALA A 85 -30.31 7.87 17.15
CA ALA A 85 -29.51 6.66 17.17
C ALA A 85 -30.07 5.58 18.11
N ARG A 86 -30.46 5.95 19.34
CA ARG A 86 -31.13 5.03 20.28
C ARG A 86 -32.46 4.51 19.75
N GLN A 87 -33.24 5.36 19.08
CA GLN A 87 -34.49 4.96 18.44
C GLN A 87 -34.24 3.88 17.37
N LEU A 88 -33.24 4.08 16.49
CA LEU A 88 -32.86 3.12 15.46
C LEU A 88 -32.39 1.78 16.03
N LEU A 89 -31.52 1.80 17.05
CA LEU A 89 -31.05 0.59 17.70
C LEU A 89 -32.18 -0.16 18.44
N SER A 90 -33.15 0.57 18.98
CA SER A 90 -34.34 -0.04 19.60
C SER A 90 -35.17 -0.80 18.56
N PHE A 91 -35.37 -0.22 17.37
CA PHE A 91 -36.05 -0.91 16.26
C PHE A 91 -35.27 -2.11 15.76
N TYR A 92 -33.95 -1.98 15.61
CA TYR A 92 -33.09 -3.12 15.28
C TYR A 92 -33.27 -4.25 16.30
N THR A 93 -33.17 -3.93 17.60
CA THR A 93 -33.30 -4.91 18.69
C THR A 93 -34.67 -5.59 18.68
N LEU A 94 -35.76 -4.83 18.50
CA LEU A 94 -37.12 -5.38 18.39
C LEU A 94 -37.29 -6.29 17.17
N SER A 95 -36.68 -5.93 16.03
CA SER A 95 -36.76 -6.75 14.81
C SER A 95 -36.07 -8.11 14.94
N GLN A 96 -35.08 -8.21 15.84
CA GLN A 96 -34.32 -9.43 16.12
C GLN A 96 -34.91 -10.24 17.27
N ASN A 97 -35.87 -9.69 18.00
CA ASN A 97 -36.52 -10.37 19.11
C ASN A 97 -37.66 -11.26 18.59
N ALA A 98 -37.46 -12.57 18.69
CA ALA A 98 -38.44 -13.57 18.27
C ALA A 98 -39.81 -13.42 18.96
N ASN A 99 -39.86 -12.86 20.18
CA ASN A 99 -41.11 -12.63 20.91
C ASN A 99 -41.95 -11.47 20.35
N VAL A 100 -41.37 -10.65 19.48
CA VAL A 100 -42.03 -9.46 18.90
C VAL A 100 -42.36 -9.68 17.42
N SER A 101 -41.55 -10.45 16.70
CA SER A 101 -41.77 -10.71 15.26
C SER A 101 -42.73 -11.88 15.04
N ALA A 102 -43.88 -11.62 14.40
CA ALA A 102 -44.85 -12.65 13.99
C ALA A 102 -44.38 -13.54 12.80
N LEU A 103 -43.17 -13.31 12.26
CA LEU A 103 -42.55 -14.19 11.27
C LEU A 103 -41.60 -15.15 11.97
N ASP A 104 -41.95 -16.44 11.96
CA ASP A 104 -41.01 -17.51 12.29
C ASP A 104 -39.82 -17.47 11.31
N ASN A 105 -38.60 -17.45 11.86
CA ASN A 105 -37.31 -17.50 11.15
C ASN A 105 -36.82 -16.21 10.46
N ASN A 106 -36.77 -15.07 11.15
CA ASN A 106 -35.95 -13.96 10.68
C ASN A 106 -34.44 -14.31 10.79
N PRO A 107 -33.67 -14.23 9.69
CA PRO A 107 -32.22 -14.43 9.76
C PRO A 107 -31.57 -13.32 10.60
N ALA A 108 -30.51 -13.69 11.33
CA ALA A 108 -29.71 -12.74 12.10
C ALA A 108 -29.16 -11.65 11.17
N LEU A 109 -29.49 -10.40 11.44
CA LEU A 109 -28.99 -9.27 10.66
C LEU A 109 -27.52 -8.99 11.00
N HIS A 110 -26.80 -8.40 10.04
CA HIS A 110 -25.48 -7.85 10.30
C HIS A 110 -25.53 -6.80 11.43
N PRO A 111 -24.42 -6.59 12.18
CA PRO A 111 -24.36 -5.57 13.20
C PRO A 111 -24.71 -4.19 12.64
N LEU A 112 -25.46 -3.41 13.42
CA LEU A 112 -25.87 -2.05 13.08
C LEU A 112 -25.08 -1.05 13.94
N TRP A 113 -24.44 -0.09 13.30
CA TRP A 113 -23.71 1.00 13.92
C TRP A 113 -24.29 2.34 13.49
N VAL A 114 -24.37 3.30 14.39
CA VAL A 114 -24.92 4.63 14.14
C VAL A 114 -23.91 5.68 14.56
N ARG A 115 -23.60 6.62 13.65
CA ARG A 115 -22.76 7.79 13.94
C ARG A 115 -23.52 8.76 14.83
N CYS A 116 -22.87 9.27 15.89
CA CYS A 116 -23.49 10.14 16.88
C CYS A 116 -22.76 11.49 16.98
N ASP A 117 -23.53 12.54 17.29
CA ASP A 117 -23.08 13.93 17.27
C ASP A 117 -22.29 14.38 18.50
N MET A 118 -21.98 13.48 19.45
CA MET A 118 -21.25 13.79 20.68
C MET A 118 -21.96 14.82 21.59
N SER A 119 -23.26 15.08 21.39
CA SER A 119 -24.02 16.12 22.11
C SER A 119 -24.32 15.80 23.57
N ASP A 120 -24.13 14.56 24.02
CA ASP A 120 -24.32 14.18 25.41
C ASP A 120 -23.09 14.46 26.28
N ALA A 121 -23.30 14.58 27.59
CA ALA A 121 -22.22 14.83 28.53
C ALA A 121 -21.13 13.73 28.55
N ALA A 122 -21.42 12.54 28.01
CA ALA A 122 -20.47 11.44 27.91
C ALA A 122 -19.61 11.49 26.63
N GLY A 123 -19.97 12.32 25.64
CA GLY A 123 -19.25 12.42 24.38
C GLY A 123 -19.40 11.18 23.50
N THR A 124 -20.63 10.67 23.34
CA THR A 124 -20.94 9.47 22.55
C THR A 124 -20.82 9.73 21.05
N THR A 125 -19.88 9.04 20.40
CA THR A 125 -19.60 9.16 18.96
C THR A 125 -20.16 8.00 18.15
N TRP A 126 -20.34 6.82 18.76
CA TRP A 126 -21.03 5.71 18.11
C TRP A 126 -21.93 4.94 19.07
N LEU A 127 -23.03 4.44 18.52
CA LEU A 127 -23.85 3.42 19.15
C LEU A 127 -23.98 2.22 18.22
N GLY A 128 -23.81 1.01 18.76
CA GLY A 128 -23.85 -0.24 17.98
C GLY A 128 -24.79 -1.28 18.56
N ALA A 129 -25.28 -2.18 17.71
CA ALA A 129 -26.04 -3.36 18.12
C ALA A 129 -25.62 -4.59 17.29
N GLU A 130 -25.35 -5.71 17.97
CA GLU A 130 -24.96 -6.98 17.36
C GLU A 130 -25.82 -8.11 17.93
N THR A 131 -26.31 -9.00 17.06
CA THR A 131 -27.10 -10.16 17.48
C THR A 131 -26.23 -11.27 18.08
N VAL A 132 -26.71 -11.86 19.18
CA VAL A 132 -26.07 -12.99 19.84
C VAL A 132 -26.82 -14.26 19.53
N CYS A 133 -26.21 -15.12 18.71
CA CYS A 133 -26.80 -16.38 18.29
C CYS A 133 -26.23 -17.58 19.08
N VAL A 134 -27.09 -18.53 19.41
CA VAL A 134 -26.70 -19.87 19.89
C VAL A 134 -27.26 -20.87 18.88
N GLY A 135 -26.38 -21.45 18.07
CA GLY A 135 -26.79 -22.18 16.86
C GLY A 135 -27.44 -21.23 15.85
N SER A 136 -28.61 -21.60 15.32
CA SER A 136 -29.39 -20.77 14.38
C SER A 136 -30.37 -19.80 15.05
N LYS A 137 -30.47 -19.81 16.39
CA LYS A 137 -31.44 -18.99 17.13
C LYS A 137 -30.77 -17.75 17.71
N VAL A 138 -31.41 -16.60 17.50
CA VAL A 138 -31.04 -15.33 18.16
C VAL A 138 -31.50 -15.39 19.62
N THR A 139 -30.57 -15.21 20.56
CA THR A 139 -30.82 -15.31 22.01
C THR A 139 -30.66 -13.99 22.75
N GLY A 140 -30.23 -12.94 22.06
CA GLY A 140 -30.02 -11.62 22.64
C GLY A 140 -29.32 -10.67 21.66
N VAL A 141 -29.03 -9.48 22.14
CA VAL A 141 -28.28 -8.43 21.42
C VAL A 141 -27.24 -7.82 22.35
N LYS A 142 -26.04 -7.61 21.83
CA LYS A 142 -25.03 -6.74 22.44
C LYS A 142 -25.22 -5.33 21.97
N LEU A 143 -25.30 -4.40 22.90
CA LEU A 143 -25.34 -2.96 22.65
C LEU A 143 -23.96 -2.37 22.95
N TYR A 144 -23.43 -1.62 22.00
CA TYR A 144 -22.15 -0.95 22.09
C TYR A 144 -22.34 0.55 22.23
N SER A 145 -21.49 1.17 23.05
CA SER A 145 -21.37 2.62 23.19
C SER A 145 -19.91 2.99 23.05
N VAL A 146 -19.60 3.87 22.10
CA VAL A 146 -18.27 4.44 21.91
C VAL A 146 -18.34 5.90 22.31
N THR A 147 -17.48 6.29 23.25
CA THR A 147 -17.31 7.67 23.69
C THR A 147 -15.91 8.13 23.37
N CYS A 148 -15.76 9.33 22.82
CA CYS A 148 -14.45 9.92 22.58
C CYS A 148 -14.32 11.18 23.43
N LYS A 149 -13.17 11.36 24.08
CA LYS A 149 -12.78 12.65 24.65
C LYS A 149 -11.88 13.37 23.65
N GLY A 150 -11.86 14.71 23.73
CA GLY A 150 -10.91 15.52 22.97
C GLY A 150 -9.47 15.22 23.35
N SER A 151 -8.54 15.87 22.66
CA SER A 151 -7.11 15.70 22.88
C SER A 151 -6.71 16.15 24.30
N THR A 152 -5.92 15.34 25.00
CA THR A 152 -5.37 15.66 26.32
C THR A 152 -3.89 15.31 26.41
N VAL A 153 -3.11 16.19 27.04
CA VAL A 153 -1.68 15.98 27.35
C VAL A 153 -1.51 15.41 28.77
N ASP A 154 -2.48 15.63 29.66
CA ASP A 154 -2.37 15.20 31.06
C ASP A 154 -2.69 13.71 31.21
N LYS A 155 -1.64 12.89 31.34
CA LYS A 155 -1.74 11.46 31.63
C LYS A 155 -2.51 11.15 32.94
N LYS A 156 -2.57 12.09 33.90
CA LYS A 156 -3.32 11.90 35.16
C LYS A 156 -4.83 12.06 34.99
N SER A 157 -5.28 12.70 33.90
CA SER A 157 -6.69 12.82 33.54
C SER A 157 -7.27 11.54 32.92
N LEU A 158 -6.41 10.58 32.56
CA LEU A 158 -6.80 9.31 31.97
C LEU A 158 -7.36 8.36 33.04
N ILE A 159 -8.37 7.60 32.64
CA ILE A 159 -8.93 6.52 33.46
C ILE A 159 -7.82 5.53 33.80
N THR A 160 -7.74 5.06 35.05
CA THR A 160 -6.78 4.02 35.44
C THR A 160 -7.24 2.63 35.04
N LEU A 161 -6.33 1.64 35.00
CA LEU A 161 -6.70 0.25 34.70
C LEU A 161 -7.70 -0.32 35.72
N GLU A 162 -7.56 0.05 37.00
CA GLU A 162 -8.49 -0.37 38.04
C GLU A 162 -9.87 0.27 37.91
N GLU A 163 -9.94 1.55 37.53
CA GLU A 163 -11.21 2.20 37.21
C GLU A 163 -11.89 1.56 35.99
N LEU A 164 -11.12 1.20 34.95
CA LEU A 164 -11.66 0.47 33.79
C LEU A 164 -12.24 -0.89 34.19
N LYS A 165 -11.54 -1.64 35.06
CA LYS A 165 -12.05 -2.89 35.62
C LYS A 165 -13.31 -2.65 36.45
N GLN A 166 -13.38 -1.57 37.23
CA GLN A 166 -14.57 -1.21 38.00
C GLN A 166 -15.75 -0.88 37.09
N GLU A 167 -15.55 -0.10 36.02
CA GLU A 167 -16.59 0.20 35.02
C GLU A 167 -17.13 -1.06 34.36
N HIS A 168 -16.25 -2.02 34.04
CA HIS A 168 -16.66 -3.33 33.53
C HIS A 168 -17.49 -4.11 34.56
N LYS A 169 -17.04 -4.16 35.83
CA LYS A 169 -17.74 -4.87 36.92
C LYS A 169 -19.11 -4.28 37.23
N LYS A 170 -19.25 -2.94 37.17
CA LYS A 170 -20.54 -2.24 37.35
C LYS A 170 -21.57 -2.70 36.32
N ARG A 171 -21.14 -3.02 35.09
CA ARG A 171 -22.03 -3.41 33.98
C ARG A 171 -22.36 -4.90 33.94
N HIS A 172 -21.43 -5.77 34.34
CA HIS A 172 -21.55 -7.21 34.05
C HIS A 172 -21.56 -8.13 35.28
N HIS A 173 -21.25 -7.63 36.48
CA HIS A 173 -21.31 -8.37 37.76
C HIS A 173 -20.59 -9.74 37.80
N GLN A 174 -19.70 -10.05 36.86
CA GLN A 174 -18.95 -11.32 36.80
C GLN A 174 -17.63 -11.25 37.57
N SER A 175 -17.22 -12.38 38.16
CA SER A 175 -16.04 -12.49 39.02
C SER A 175 -14.73 -12.76 38.28
N SER A 176 -14.78 -13.44 37.13
CA SER A 176 -13.60 -13.74 36.31
C SER A 176 -13.48 -12.75 35.15
N MET A 177 -12.37 -12.04 35.07
CA MET A 177 -12.11 -11.02 34.06
C MET A 177 -10.76 -11.28 33.39
N GLY A 178 -10.74 -11.26 32.07
CA GLY A 178 -9.50 -11.24 31.27
C GLY A 178 -9.09 -9.80 30.98
N VAL A 179 -7.78 -9.55 30.93
CA VAL A 179 -7.22 -8.26 30.50
C VAL A 179 -6.23 -8.50 29.37
N LYS A 180 -6.44 -7.82 28.24
CA LYS A 180 -5.61 -7.91 27.04
C LYS A 180 -5.13 -6.54 26.63
N GLY A 181 -3.87 -6.45 26.21
CA GLY A 181 -3.24 -5.24 25.70
C GLY A 181 -3.06 -5.32 24.20
N SER A 182 -3.11 -4.17 23.54
CA SER A 182 -2.78 -4.00 22.15
C SER A 182 -2.05 -2.68 21.92
N ALA A 183 -1.09 -2.67 21.00
CA ALA A 183 -0.41 -1.44 20.62
C ALA A 183 0.01 -1.48 19.16
N ARG A 184 -0.05 -0.35 18.48
CA ARG A 184 0.44 -0.13 17.13
C ARG A 184 1.56 0.89 17.15
N PHE A 185 2.69 0.55 16.55
CA PHE A 185 3.80 1.46 16.34
C PHE A 185 4.02 1.65 14.84
N ASN A 186 4.36 2.87 14.45
CA ASN A 186 4.88 3.12 13.12
C ASN A 186 6.39 2.90 13.15
N LEU A 187 6.88 1.94 12.37
CA LEU A 187 8.32 1.64 12.26
C LEU A 187 8.98 2.40 11.11
N PHE A 188 8.17 2.96 10.21
CA PHE A 188 8.60 3.79 9.11
C PHE A 188 8.31 5.25 9.44
N GLY A 189 9.28 5.92 10.08
CA GLY A 189 9.13 7.32 10.47
C GLY A 189 9.01 8.24 9.25
N SER A 190 8.20 9.30 9.36
CA SER A 190 8.25 10.42 8.43
C SER A 190 9.66 11.02 8.48
N THR A 191 10.42 10.94 7.40
CA THR A 191 11.69 11.64 7.29
C THR A 191 11.42 13.07 6.84
N VAL A 192 11.67 14.04 7.71
CA VAL A 192 11.78 15.44 7.32
C VAL A 192 13.11 15.62 6.60
N VAL A 193 13.06 15.94 5.31
CA VAL A 193 14.22 16.42 4.56
C VAL A 193 13.93 17.88 4.26
N GLU A 194 14.82 18.78 4.71
CA GLU A 194 14.76 20.22 4.39
C GLU A 194 13.39 20.91 4.69
N ASN A 195 12.81 20.64 5.86
CA ASN A 195 11.54 21.26 6.31
C ASN A 195 10.33 21.00 5.39
N THR A 196 10.40 20.00 4.51
CA THR A 196 9.23 19.49 3.79
C THR A 196 8.97 18.05 4.24
N ALA A 197 7.78 17.83 4.81
CA ALA A 197 7.29 16.49 5.09
C ALA A 197 6.90 15.86 3.74
N ILE A 198 7.81 15.10 3.12
CA ILE A 198 7.43 14.22 2.02
C ILE A 198 6.79 12.99 2.66
N GLU A 199 5.46 12.98 2.73
CA GLU A 199 4.70 11.81 3.13
C GLU A 199 5.06 10.64 2.21
N SER A 200 5.74 9.64 2.77
CA SER A 200 5.99 8.39 2.05
C SER A 200 4.65 7.66 1.90
N ARG A 201 4.36 7.19 0.69
CA ARG A 201 3.18 6.34 0.43
C ARG A 201 3.37 4.92 0.97
N SER A 202 4.61 4.56 1.30
CA SER A 202 4.98 3.36 2.04
C SER A 202 4.71 3.53 3.53
N SER A 203 4.19 2.48 4.16
CA SER A 203 3.98 2.43 5.60
C SER A 203 4.32 1.04 6.12
N VAL A 204 5.19 0.98 7.13
CA VAL A 204 5.51 -0.26 7.86
C VAL A 204 5.14 -0.06 9.32
N THR A 205 4.08 -0.72 9.75
CA THR A 205 3.61 -0.67 11.14
C THR A 205 3.69 -2.03 11.79
N VAL A 206 3.67 -2.07 13.12
CA VAL A 206 3.59 -3.32 13.89
C VAL A 206 2.43 -3.27 14.85
N ASP A 207 1.62 -4.33 14.85
CA ASP A 207 0.56 -4.58 15.81
C ASP A 207 1.01 -5.59 16.86
N PHE A 208 1.05 -5.16 18.11
CA PHE A 208 1.29 -6.00 19.28
C PHE A 208 -0.03 -6.40 19.94
N LYS A 209 -0.09 -7.63 20.44
CA LYS A 209 -1.17 -8.14 21.31
C LYS A 209 -0.58 -8.97 22.44
N TRP A 210 -0.99 -8.71 23.68
CA TRP A 210 -0.56 -9.48 24.85
C TRP A 210 -1.67 -9.62 25.89
N SER A 211 -1.43 -10.48 26.87
CA SER A 211 -2.34 -10.70 28.00
C SER A 211 -1.67 -10.26 29.30
N HIS A 212 -2.46 -10.07 30.35
CA HIS A 212 -1.99 -9.68 31.69
C HIS A 212 -1.37 -8.28 31.72
N VAL A 213 -2.07 -7.29 31.16
CA VAL A 213 -1.66 -5.87 31.26
C VAL A 213 -1.67 -5.44 32.73
N GLU A 214 -0.58 -4.83 33.17
CA GLU A 214 -0.37 -4.33 34.52
C GLU A 214 -0.67 -2.82 34.63
N SER A 215 -0.35 -2.05 33.58
CA SER A 215 -0.52 -0.60 33.57
C SER A 215 -0.93 -0.03 32.21
N ILE A 216 -1.49 1.18 32.22
CA ILE A 216 -1.79 1.90 30.98
C ILE A 216 -0.49 2.48 30.42
N PHE A 217 -0.33 2.39 29.09
CA PHE A 217 0.92 2.64 28.38
C PHE A 217 2.06 1.68 28.73
N GLU A 218 1.74 0.50 29.25
CA GLU A 218 2.73 -0.57 29.35
C GLU A 218 3.32 -0.86 27.96
N VAL A 219 4.65 -0.87 27.88
CA VAL A 219 5.39 -1.24 26.67
C VAL A 219 5.16 -2.74 26.41
N PRO A 220 4.83 -3.15 25.18
CA PRO A 220 4.56 -4.56 24.90
C PRO A 220 5.71 -5.47 25.35
N PRO A 221 5.43 -6.54 26.13
CA PRO A 221 6.47 -7.44 26.58
C PRO A 221 7.05 -8.26 25.41
N LEU A 222 8.26 -8.80 25.58
CA LEU A 222 8.90 -9.63 24.54
C LEU A 222 8.15 -10.94 24.23
N SER A 223 7.25 -11.36 25.14
CA SER A 223 6.35 -12.51 24.98
C SER A 223 5.07 -12.19 24.19
N SER A 224 4.87 -10.93 23.81
CA SER A 224 3.71 -10.51 23.02
C SER A 224 3.70 -11.13 21.61
N ALA A 225 2.50 -11.24 21.03
CA ALA A 225 2.36 -11.55 19.62
C ALA A 225 2.54 -10.24 18.82
N ALA A 226 3.41 -10.26 17.80
CA ALA A 226 3.69 -9.10 16.96
C ALA A 226 3.46 -9.42 15.48
N THR A 227 2.66 -8.60 14.82
CA THR A 227 2.38 -8.69 13.38
C THR A 227 2.86 -7.43 12.69
N LEU A 228 3.83 -7.54 11.79
CA LEU A 228 4.17 -6.46 10.87
C LEU A 228 3.08 -6.33 9.81
N ASN A 229 2.68 -5.09 9.53
CA ASN A 229 1.83 -4.70 8.44
C ASN A 229 2.68 -3.85 7.48
N ILE A 230 2.94 -4.39 6.29
CA ILE A 230 3.91 -3.85 5.34
C ILE A 230 3.16 -3.42 4.09
N LYS A 231 3.17 -2.12 3.82
CA LYS A 231 2.71 -1.50 2.58
C LYS A 231 3.86 -0.70 2.01
N VAL A 232 4.24 -0.94 0.76
CA VAL A 232 5.35 -0.23 0.10
C VAL A 232 4.82 0.33 -1.21
N ALA A 233 5.16 1.57 -1.52
CA ALA A 233 4.89 2.18 -2.80
C ALA A 233 6.12 2.05 -3.71
N SER A 234 5.88 1.75 -4.99
CA SER A 234 6.97 1.59 -5.96
C SER A 234 7.49 2.93 -6.46
N GLY A 235 8.80 3.00 -6.70
CA GLY A 235 9.42 4.18 -7.32
C GLY A 235 9.70 5.34 -6.37
N GLU A 236 9.71 5.10 -5.05
CA GLU A 236 10.18 6.12 -4.11
C GLU A 236 11.67 6.43 -4.38
N MET A 237 12.03 7.71 -4.52
CA MET A 237 13.41 8.12 -4.82
C MET A 237 14.45 7.66 -3.79
N ARG A 238 14.01 7.41 -2.55
CA ARG A 238 14.86 6.89 -1.46
C ARG A 238 14.98 5.37 -1.46
N SER A 239 14.20 4.68 -2.29
CA SER A 239 14.27 3.23 -2.44
C SER A 239 15.62 2.83 -3.04
N PRO A 240 16.31 1.82 -2.49
CA PRO A 240 17.49 1.26 -3.14
C PRO A 240 17.16 0.64 -4.52
N MET A 241 15.88 0.51 -4.87
CA MET A 241 15.42 -0.03 -6.14
C MET A 241 15.06 1.03 -7.17
N PHE A 242 15.25 2.31 -6.86
CA PHE A 242 14.81 3.40 -7.73
C PHE A 242 15.35 3.31 -9.17
N GLU A 243 16.63 2.99 -9.36
CA GLU A 243 17.18 2.87 -10.72
C GLU A 243 16.59 1.70 -11.51
N MET A 244 16.31 0.58 -10.85
CA MET A 244 15.64 -0.55 -11.48
C MET A 244 14.14 -0.26 -11.71
N TYR A 245 13.52 0.56 -10.86
CA TYR A 245 12.15 1.05 -11.04
C TYR A 245 12.08 1.90 -12.30
N ARG A 246 13.01 2.85 -12.49
CA ARG A 246 13.06 3.69 -13.70
C ARG A 246 13.25 2.89 -14.98
N GLU A 247 14.02 1.81 -14.90
CA GLU A 247 14.14 0.88 -16.01
C GLU A 247 12.84 0.12 -16.31
N LEU A 248 12.12 -0.31 -15.27
CA LEU A 248 10.79 -0.92 -15.40
C LEU A 248 9.74 0.09 -15.91
N GLU A 249 9.81 1.34 -15.48
CA GLU A 249 8.95 2.44 -15.93
C GLU A 249 9.11 2.66 -17.43
N PHE A 250 10.34 2.66 -17.94
CA PHE A 250 10.60 2.69 -19.38
C PHE A 250 9.94 1.52 -20.12
N LEU A 251 10.00 0.30 -19.57
CA LEU A 251 9.32 -0.87 -20.16
C LEU A 251 7.80 -0.71 -20.17
N GLN A 252 7.22 -0.13 -19.10
CA GLN A 252 5.80 0.16 -19.02
C GLN A 252 5.39 1.16 -20.10
N THR A 253 6.15 2.24 -20.28
CA THR A 253 5.93 3.23 -21.35
C THR A 253 5.92 2.59 -22.73
N LEU A 254 6.86 1.67 -23.02
CA LEU A 254 6.87 0.95 -24.30
C LEU A 254 5.66 0.01 -24.46
N ALA A 255 5.30 -0.73 -23.40
CA ALA A 255 4.16 -1.64 -23.42
C ALA A 255 2.82 -0.92 -23.57
N ASP A 256 2.67 0.23 -22.90
CA ASP A 256 1.51 1.10 -23.03
C ASP A 256 1.45 1.73 -24.42
N GLY A 257 2.58 2.17 -24.97
CA GLY A 257 2.65 2.65 -26.35
C GLY A 257 2.19 1.63 -27.38
N LEU A 258 2.50 0.34 -27.18
CA LEU A 258 1.97 -0.74 -28.02
C LEU A 258 0.46 -0.95 -27.87
N ARG A 259 -0.11 -0.62 -26.70
CA ARG A 259 -1.54 -0.78 -26.39
C ARG A 259 -2.37 0.40 -26.89
N THR A 260 -1.88 1.62 -26.73
CA THR A 260 -2.59 2.87 -27.05
C THR A 260 -2.26 3.40 -28.45
N GLY A 261 -1.09 3.05 -29.00
CA GLY A 261 -0.56 3.63 -30.24
C GLY A 261 0.17 4.96 -30.03
N GLU A 262 0.21 5.48 -28.80
CA GLU A 262 0.84 6.75 -28.43
C GLU A 262 1.85 6.52 -27.31
N THR A 263 3.06 7.07 -27.44
CA THR A 263 4.14 6.89 -26.45
C THR A 263 4.61 8.24 -25.95
N GLU A 264 4.49 8.46 -24.65
CA GLU A 264 5.11 9.58 -23.95
C GLU A 264 6.56 9.22 -23.63
N TRP A 265 7.50 9.75 -24.39
CA TRP A 265 8.92 9.45 -24.22
C TRP A 265 9.46 10.06 -22.93
N MET A 266 10.19 9.25 -22.16
CA MET A 266 10.83 9.70 -20.93
C MET A 266 12.01 10.63 -21.23
N GLU A 267 12.34 11.49 -20.26
CA GLU A 267 13.51 12.36 -20.38
C GLU A 267 14.81 11.53 -20.49
N PRO A 268 15.70 11.87 -21.45
CA PRO A 268 16.95 11.15 -21.62
C PRO A 268 17.87 11.37 -20.42
N LEU A 269 18.54 10.31 -20.01
CA LEU A 269 19.53 10.29 -18.93
C LEU A 269 20.91 10.76 -19.37
N GLU A 270 21.19 10.65 -20.66
CA GLU A 270 22.46 11.06 -21.25
C GLU A 270 22.22 12.03 -22.39
N ASN A 271 23.09 13.03 -22.54
CA ASN A 271 23.02 14.00 -23.62
C ASN A 271 23.38 13.40 -24.99
N THR A 272 24.01 12.23 -25.00
CA THR A 272 24.40 11.52 -26.22
C THR A 272 23.19 10.79 -26.80
N SER A 273 22.95 10.91 -28.11
CA SER A 273 21.84 10.21 -28.77
C SER A 273 21.99 8.69 -28.73
N ALA A 274 20.86 7.97 -28.69
CA ALA A 274 20.84 6.51 -28.68
C ALA A 274 21.60 5.89 -29.87
N VAL A 275 21.51 6.53 -31.05
CA VAL A 275 22.21 6.10 -32.26
C VAL A 275 23.72 6.21 -32.09
N ASN A 276 24.22 7.29 -31.48
CA ASN A 276 25.65 7.48 -31.23
C ASN A 276 26.18 6.50 -30.17
N LEU A 277 25.41 6.25 -29.10
CA LEU A 277 25.75 5.23 -28.11
C LEU A 277 25.82 3.83 -28.72
N THR A 278 24.89 3.51 -29.64
CA THR A 278 24.87 2.24 -30.36
C THR A 278 26.08 2.10 -31.28
N LYS A 279 26.44 3.15 -32.04
CA LYS A 279 27.65 3.15 -32.89
C LYS A 279 28.92 2.94 -32.07
N ALA A 280 29.08 3.71 -31.00
CA ALA A 280 30.22 3.59 -30.10
C ALA A 280 30.35 2.16 -29.56
N TYR A 281 29.23 1.54 -29.18
CA TYR A 281 29.22 0.16 -28.71
C TYR A 281 29.64 -0.86 -29.79
N LEU A 282 29.16 -0.69 -31.02
CA LEU A 282 29.57 -1.54 -32.14
C LEU A 282 31.06 -1.40 -32.45
N GLU A 283 31.60 -0.18 -32.40
CA GLU A 283 33.02 0.11 -32.58
C GLU A 283 33.87 -0.51 -31.46
N GLU A 284 33.44 -0.41 -30.20
CA GLU A 284 34.08 -1.07 -29.05
C GLU A 284 34.23 -2.58 -29.25
N LEU A 285 33.17 -3.24 -29.74
CA LEU A 285 33.17 -4.67 -30.01
C LEU A 285 34.11 -5.05 -31.16
N GLN A 286 34.10 -4.27 -32.24
CA GLN A 286 35.03 -4.47 -33.36
C GLN A 286 36.48 -4.29 -32.94
N ASN A 287 36.78 -3.28 -32.13
CA ASN A 287 38.12 -3.00 -31.63
C ASN A 287 38.58 -4.09 -30.64
N THR A 288 37.69 -4.58 -29.78
CA THR A 288 38.00 -5.70 -28.88
C THR A 288 38.29 -6.98 -29.67
N ALA A 289 37.52 -7.27 -30.72
CA ALA A 289 37.77 -8.41 -31.60
C ALA A 289 39.11 -8.31 -32.32
N LYS A 290 39.46 -7.13 -32.87
CA LYS A 290 40.77 -6.86 -33.48
C LYS A 290 41.91 -7.02 -32.47
N THR A 291 41.76 -6.48 -31.26
CA THR A 291 42.79 -6.54 -30.20
C THR A 291 43.01 -7.98 -29.72
N LEU A 292 41.95 -8.80 -29.59
CA LEU A 292 42.07 -10.22 -29.25
C LEU A 292 42.69 -11.04 -30.38
N GLN A 293 42.41 -10.68 -31.63
CA GLN A 293 43.01 -11.30 -32.81
C GLN A 293 44.50 -10.92 -32.97
N ASP A 294 44.87 -9.69 -32.61
CA ASP A 294 46.25 -9.21 -32.60
C ASP A 294 47.07 -9.73 -31.40
N GLN A 295 46.44 -9.89 -30.22
CA GLN A 295 47.04 -10.52 -29.03
C GLN A 295 47.23 -12.04 -29.19
N ALA A 296 46.46 -12.71 -30.03
CA ALA A 296 46.75 -14.09 -30.44
C ALA A 296 48.09 -14.21 -31.21
N THR A 297 48.67 -13.09 -31.64
CA THR A 297 50.00 -13.00 -32.27
C THR A 297 51.11 -12.46 -31.37
N LYS A 298 50.83 -11.93 -30.16
CA LYS A 298 51.86 -11.50 -29.18
C LYS A 298 51.38 -11.62 -27.73
N THR A 299 52.17 -12.36 -26.96
CA THR A 299 52.00 -12.69 -25.54
C THR A 299 51.89 -11.46 -24.61
N ALA A 300 50.90 -11.53 -23.70
CA ALA A 300 50.76 -10.92 -22.37
C ALA A 300 50.97 -9.41 -22.16
N GLU A 301 49.93 -8.72 -21.69
CA GLU A 301 49.81 -8.18 -20.32
C GLU A 301 48.46 -7.44 -20.17
N HIS A 302 47.59 -7.89 -19.26
CA HIS A 302 46.33 -7.19 -18.96
C HIS A 302 46.35 -6.68 -17.52
N THR A 303 46.56 -5.36 -17.37
CA THR A 303 46.34 -4.62 -16.12
C THR A 303 44.89 -4.15 -16.08
N LYS A 304 44.10 -4.67 -15.13
CA LYS A 304 42.74 -4.21 -14.85
C LYS A 304 42.79 -2.83 -14.19
N LEU A 305 42.32 -1.80 -14.90
CA LEU A 305 41.98 -0.51 -14.29
C LEU A 305 40.51 -0.56 -13.88
N LYS A 306 40.24 -0.67 -12.58
CA LYS A 306 38.91 -0.42 -12.01
C LYS A 306 38.74 1.09 -11.88
N SER A 307 37.72 1.68 -12.53
CA SER A 307 37.25 3.01 -12.16
C SER A 307 36.38 2.86 -10.91
N GLU A 308 36.93 3.25 -9.78
CA GLU A 308 36.17 3.46 -8.54
C GLU A 308 35.32 4.72 -8.73
N THR A 309 34.02 4.53 -8.90
CA THR A 309 33.04 5.57 -8.61
C THR A 309 32.19 4.99 -7.50
N ASP A 310 32.13 5.71 -6.37
CA ASP A 310 31.42 5.32 -5.14
C ASP A 310 29.91 5.16 -5.42
N ALA A 311 29.52 4.04 -5.99
CA ALA A 311 28.13 3.63 -6.01
C ALA A 311 27.75 3.27 -4.56
N PRO A 312 26.61 3.74 -4.04
CA PRO A 312 26.15 3.36 -2.72
C PRO A 312 26.13 1.83 -2.63
N ILE A 313 26.61 1.28 -1.51
CA ILE A 313 26.89 -0.15 -1.28
C ILE A 313 25.78 -1.08 -1.83
N PHE A 314 24.53 -0.63 -1.80
CA PHE A 314 23.36 -1.34 -2.33
C PHE A 314 23.32 -1.51 -3.86
N ASN A 315 23.75 -0.51 -4.64
CA ASN A 315 23.76 -0.61 -6.11
C ASN A 315 24.73 -1.70 -6.58
N SER A 316 25.86 -1.87 -5.86
CA SER A 316 26.82 -2.93 -6.16
C SER A 316 26.28 -4.35 -5.91
N PHE A 317 25.27 -4.53 -5.04
CA PHE A 317 24.66 -5.85 -4.78
C PHE A 317 23.65 -6.26 -5.86
N LEU A 318 23.11 -5.30 -6.61
CA LEU A 318 22.02 -5.51 -7.56
C LEU A 318 22.49 -5.50 -9.01
N GLU A 319 23.63 -4.88 -9.30
CA GLU A 319 24.19 -4.83 -10.65
C GLU A 319 24.83 -6.16 -11.06
N ARG A 320 24.20 -6.81 -12.03
CA ARG A 320 24.73 -7.99 -12.68
C ARG A 320 25.87 -7.61 -13.64
N GLY A 321 27.05 -8.17 -13.42
CA GLY A 321 28.26 -7.84 -14.20
C GLY A 321 28.43 -8.62 -15.50
N ASP A 322 27.70 -9.71 -15.71
CA ASP A 322 27.81 -10.61 -16.87
C ASP A 322 26.74 -10.34 -17.93
N LEU A 323 26.50 -9.08 -18.26
CA LEU A 323 25.53 -8.69 -19.29
C LEU A 323 25.99 -9.14 -20.68
N ASP A 324 25.10 -9.81 -21.42
CA ASP A 324 25.35 -10.14 -22.82
C ASP A 324 25.18 -8.94 -23.76
N PHE A 325 25.41 -9.16 -25.06
CA PHE A 325 25.30 -8.11 -26.06
C PHE A 325 23.93 -7.43 -26.11
N VAL A 326 22.86 -8.21 -26.01
CA VAL A 326 21.49 -7.69 -26.10
C VAL A 326 21.16 -6.86 -24.87
N GLU A 327 21.60 -7.32 -23.70
CA GLU A 327 21.41 -6.64 -22.41
C GLU A 327 22.22 -5.34 -22.34
N GLN A 328 23.46 -5.35 -22.84
CA GLN A 328 24.31 -4.16 -22.95
C GLN A 328 23.78 -3.13 -23.95
N LEU A 329 23.16 -3.60 -25.05
CA LEU A 329 22.50 -2.73 -26.01
C LEU A 329 21.27 -2.07 -25.38
N TRP A 330 20.46 -2.84 -24.65
CA TRP A 330 19.32 -2.32 -23.88
C TRP A 330 19.73 -1.22 -22.90
N VAL A 331 20.77 -1.46 -22.07
CA VAL A 331 21.26 -0.49 -21.07
C VAL A 331 21.67 0.84 -21.71
N ARG A 332 22.24 0.81 -22.92
CA ARG A 332 22.62 2.03 -23.67
C ARG A 332 21.40 2.71 -24.29
N MET A 333 20.55 1.95 -24.99
CA MET A 333 19.38 2.50 -25.68
C MET A 333 18.40 3.14 -24.71
N ARG A 334 18.07 2.50 -23.58
CA ARG A 334 17.08 3.02 -22.62
C ARG A 334 17.42 4.38 -22.02
N LYS A 335 18.70 4.78 -22.06
CA LYS A 335 19.16 6.04 -21.49
C LYS A 335 18.94 7.24 -22.40
N SER A 336 18.75 7.02 -23.71
CA SER A 336 18.79 8.09 -24.70
C SER A 336 17.75 7.98 -25.82
N VAL A 337 16.94 6.92 -25.85
CA VAL A 337 15.85 6.80 -26.81
C VAL A 337 14.76 7.82 -26.45
N THR A 338 14.44 8.69 -27.41
CA THR A 338 13.44 9.76 -27.25
C THR A 338 12.38 9.74 -28.35
N SER A 339 12.49 8.80 -29.30
CA SER A 339 11.56 8.68 -30.42
C SER A 339 11.53 7.27 -30.99
N TYR A 340 10.47 6.94 -31.73
CA TYR A 340 10.38 5.69 -32.50
C TYR A 340 11.51 5.57 -33.54
N GLN A 341 11.94 6.69 -34.12
CA GLN A 341 13.00 6.72 -35.12
C GLN A 341 14.36 6.30 -34.52
N ASP A 342 14.65 6.73 -33.29
CA ASP A 342 15.87 6.31 -32.57
C ASP A 342 15.96 4.79 -32.47
N ILE A 343 14.84 4.13 -32.14
CA ILE A 343 14.78 2.66 -32.03
C ILE A 343 15.05 2.01 -33.39
N GLY A 344 14.36 2.49 -34.43
CA GLY A 344 14.52 1.98 -35.79
C GLY A 344 15.95 2.12 -36.30
N ASP A 345 16.58 3.28 -36.10
CA ASP A 345 17.95 3.55 -36.55
C ASP A 345 18.98 2.73 -35.77
N CYS A 346 18.82 2.59 -34.45
CA CYS A 346 19.71 1.75 -33.64
C CYS A 346 19.63 0.27 -34.05
N LEU A 347 18.41 -0.27 -34.21
CA LEU A 347 18.22 -1.66 -34.63
C LEU A 347 18.74 -1.90 -36.05
N LYS A 348 18.56 -0.93 -36.96
CA LYS A 348 19.10 -1.01 -38.32
C LYS A 348 20.61 -1.14 -38.32
N LEU A 349 21.32 -0.31 -37.55
CA LEU A 349 22.78 -0.39 -37.42
C LEU A 349 23.24 -1.76 -36.92
N VAL A 350 22.57 -2.29 -35.89
CA VAL A 350 22.91 -3.60 -35.32
C VAL A 350 22.65 -4.72 -36.34
N ILE A 351 21.51 -4.72 -37.02
CA ILE A 351 21.15 -5.74 -38.02
C ILE A 351 22.11 -5.69 -39.22
N GLU A 352 22.51 -4.51 -39.67
CA GLU A 352 23.50 -4.35 -40.74
C GLU A 352 24.87 -4.89 -40.32
N ALA A 353 25.34 -4.55 -39.12
CA ALA A 353 26.61 -5.05 -38.59
C ALA A 353 26.62 -6.58 -38.45
N LEU A 354 25.49 -7.19 -38.05
CA LEU A 354 25.33 -8.65 -38.04
C LEU A 354 25.32 -9.25 -39.45
N ARG A 355 24.59 -8.61 -40.39
CA ARG A 355 24.44 -9.11 -41.78
C ARG A 355 25.74 -9.10 -42.55
N TYR A 356 26.56 -8.08 -42.39
CA TYR A 356 27.87 -8.00 -43.02
C TYR A 356 28.95 -8.78 -42.25
N GLY A 357 28.62 -9.34 -41.08
CA GLY A 357 29.55 -10.12 -40.27
C GLY A 357 30.61 -9.27 -39.57
N ASP A 358 30.38 -7.96 -39.42
CA ASP A 358 31.28 -7.02 -38.77
C ASP A 358 31.43 -7.31 -37.27
N ILE A 359 30.40 -7.92 -36.68
CA ILE A 359 30.37 -8.34 -35.27
C ILE A 359 29.94 -9.80 -35.13
N LYS A 360 30.45 -10.48 -34.11
CA LYS A 360 30.00 -11.81 -33.65
C LYS A 360 29.77 -11.77 -32.14
N PRO A 361 28.72 -11.07 -31.68
CA PRO A 361 28.48 -10.85 -30.27
C PRO A 361 28.15 -12.15 -29.55
N TRP A 362 28.40 -12.24 -28.24
CA TRP A 362 27.96 -13.36 -27.42
C TRP A 362 26.59 -13.08 -26.79
N ILE A 363 25.76 -14.11 -26.66
CA ILE A 363 24.43 -14.06 -26.03
C ILE A 363 24.22 -15.22 -25.06
N HIS A 364 23.37 -15.03 -24.05
CA HIS A 364 22.94 -16.13 -23.18
C HIS A 364 22.11 -17.17 -23.95
N ARG A 365 22.19 -18.44 -23.52
CA ARG A 365 21.56 -19.58 -24.21
C ARG A 365 20.03 -19.60 -24.13
N ASP A 366 19.47 -18.98 -23.10
CA ASP A 366 18.06 -18.97 -22.76
C ASP A 366 17.33 -17.71 -23.26
N SER A 367 18.03 -16.78 -23.93
CA SER A 367 17.42 -15.58 -24.52
C SER A 367 16.51 -15.93 -25.70
N SER A 368 15.24 -15.51 -25.61
CA SER A 368 14.21 -15.82 -26.62
C SER A 368 13.80 -14.64 -27.50
N SER A 369 14.40 -13.46 -27.27
CA SER A 369 14.10 -12.26 -28.04
C SER A 369 14.32 -12.44 -29.55
N SER A 370 13.61 -11.64 -30.34
CA SER A 370 13.75 -11.58 -31.79
C SER A 370 15.17 -11.22 -32.20
N LEU A 371 15.83 -10.30 -31.49
CA LEU A 371 17.22 -9.93 -31.77
C LEU A 371 18.19 -11.08 -31.46
N SER A 372 17.99 -11.81 -30.36
CA SER A 372 18.79 -13.01 -30.04
C SER A 372 18.71 -14.06 -31.14
N LYS A 373 17.52 -14.28 -31.73
CA LYS A 373 17.34 -15.20 -32.88
C LYS A 373 18.12 -14.75 -34.11
N LEU A 374 18.12 -13.44 -34.42
CA LEU A 374 18.90 -12.88 -35.54
C LEU A 374 20.41 -13.04 -35.31
N ILE A 375 20.88 -12.89 -34.08
CA ILE A 375 22.29 -13.12 -33.73
C ILE A 375 22.66 -14.59 -33.96
N LEU A 376 21.84 -15.55 -33.53
CA LEU A 376 22.09 -16.97 -33.78
C LEU A 376 22.10 -17.32 -35.28
N GLN A 377 21.20 -16.70 -36.05
CA GLN A 377 21.16 -16.81 -37.50
C GLN A 377 22.42 -16.23 -38.17
N SER A 378 22.95 -15.12 -37.66
CA SER A 378 24.16 -14.47 -38.19
C SER A 378 25.39 -15.38 -38.15
N TYR A 379 25.50 -16.25 -37.15
CA TYR A 379 26.61 -17.21 -37.05
C TYR A 379 26.63 -18.21 -38.21
N HIS A 380 25.47 -18.46 -38.82
CA HIS A 380 25.29 -19.33 -39.99
C HIS A 380 25.27 -18.56 -41.31
N GLN A 381 25.54 -17.25 -41.29
CA GLN A 381 25.53 -16.35 -42.46
C GLN A 381 24.18 -16.31 -43.21
N GLN A 382 23.08 -16.62 -42.51
CA GLN A 382 21.71 -16.62 -43.07
C GLN A 382 20.81 -15.80 -42.14
N ILE A 383 20.85 -14.48 -42.26
CA ILE A 383 19.97 -13.58 -41.51
C ILE A 383 18.72 -13.31 -42.32
N ASP A 384 17.55 -13.59 -41.73
CA ASP A 384 16.27 -13.28 -42.34
C ASP A 384 16.08 -11.76 -42.53
N HIS A 385 15.32 -11.38 -43.56
CA HIS A 385 14.97 -9.99 -43.75
C HIS A 385 13.95 -9.54 -42.69
N VAL A 386 14.35 -8.61 -41.81
CA VAL A 386 13.47 -8.01 -40.80
C VAL A 386 12.96 -6.66 -41.29
N SER A 387 11.64 -6.49 -41.36
CA SER A 387 11.02 -5.20 -41.66
C SER A 387 10.88 -4.37 -40.38
N LEU A 388 11.68 -3.30 -40.25
CA LEU A 388 11.63 -2.36 -39.12
C LEU A 388 10.50 -1.32 -39.30
N THR A 389 9.28 -1.81 -39.53
CA THR A 389 8.08 -1.01 -39.78
C THR A 389 6.95 -1.40 -38.83
N GLY A 390 6.04 -0.48 -38.54
CA GLY A 390 4.92 -0.75 -37.63
C GLY A 390 5.40 -0.94 -36.19
N VAL A 391 4.85 -1.92 -35.47
CA VAL A 391 5.19 -2.15 -34.05
C VAL A 391 6.47 -2.96 -33.84
N THR A 392 7.08 -3.50 -34.90
CA THR A 392 8.22 -4.42 -34.82
C THR A 392 9.43 -3.83 -34.05
N PRO A 393 9.89 -2.59 -34.31
CA PRO A 393 11.04 -2.04 -33.58
C PRO A 393 10.78 -1.91 -32.08
N VAL A 394 9.57 -1.51 -31.70
CA VAL A 394 9.16 -1.37 -30.29
C VAL A 394 9.08 -2.73 -29.62
N ASN A 395 8.49 -3.74 -30.27
CA ASN A 395 8.47 -5.12 -29.78
C ASN A 395 9.87 -5.65 -29.53
N MET A 396 10.80 -5.45 -30.48
CA MET A 396 12.19 -5.87 -30.33
C MET A 396 12.84 -5.21 -29.12
N LEU A 397 12.70 -3.88 -28.95
CA LEU A 397 13.26 -3.18 -27.80
C LEU A 397 12.66 -3.63 -26.47
N LEU A 398 11.34 -3.84 -26.43
CA LEU A 398 10.60 -4.32 -25.26
C LEU A 398 11.06 -5.73 -24.85
N GLU A 399 11.23 -6.64 -25.81
CA GLU A 399 11.77 -7.98 -25.58
C GLU A 399 13.18 -7.95 -24.97
N MET A 400 14.04 -7.03 -25.43
CA MET A 400 15.40 -6.90 -24.90
C MET A 400 15.41 -6.54 -23.42
N GLY A 401 14.60 -5.54 -23.02
CA GLY A 401 14.54 -5.13 -21.62
C GLY A 401 13.80 -6.15 -20.74
N LEU A 402 12.77 -6.83 -21.26
CA LEU A 402 12.15 -7.96 -20.58
C LEU A 402 13.15 -9.10 -20.30
N ASP A 403 13.95 -9.48 -21.30
CA ASP A 403 14.97 -10.54 -21.14
C ASP A 403 16.04 -10.14 -20.11
N LYS A 404 16.50 -8.88 -20.13
CA LYS A 404 17.46 -8.36 -19.16
C LYS A 404 16.89 -8.36 -17.75
N MET A 405 15.73 -7.72 -17.56
CA MET A 405 15.12 -7.54 -16.24
C MET A 405 14.73 -8.89 -15.61
N ARG A 406 14.23 -9.86 -16.40
CA ARG A 406 13.99 -11.23 -15.92
C ARG A 406 15.25 -11.82 -15.30
N LYS A 407 16.40 -11.70 -15.95
CA LYS A 407 17.68 -12.23 -15.43
C LYS A 407 18.15 -11.48 -14.19
N ASP A 408 17.90 -10.19 -14.09
CA ASP A 408 18.24 -9.43 -12.88
C ASP A 408 17.41 -9.85 -11.66
N TYR A 409 16.09 -10.04 -11.84
CA TYR A 409 15.24 -10.59 -10.78
C TYR A 409 15.64 -12.00 -10.38
N ILE A 410 16.00 -12.85 -11.35
CA ILE A 410 16.52 -14.19 -11.09
C ILE A 410 17.82 -14.09 -10.29
N ASN A 411 18.77 -13.26 -10.74
CA ASN A 411 20.08 -13.09 -10.10
C ASN A 411 19.92 -12.72 -8.62
N TYR A 412 19.03 -11.76 -8.30
CA TYR A 412 18.80 -11.39 -6.92
C TYR A 412 18.00 -12.43 -6.14
N LEU A 413 16.79 -12.80 -6.60
CA LEU A 413 15.87 -13.63 -5.82
C LEU A 413 16.38 -15.07 -5.65
N ILE A 414 17.10 -15.60 -6.63
CA ILE A 414 17.74 -16.92 -6.55
C ILE A 414 19.13 -16.81 -5.90
N GLY A 415 19.92 -15.79 -6.23
CA GLY A 415 21.27 -15.60 -5.67
C GLY A 415 21.26 -15.35 -4.17
N GLU A 416 20.26 -14.64 -3.65
CA GLU A 416 20.02 -14.46 -2.21
C GLU A 416 19.21 -15.62 -1.59
N GLU A 417 18.99 -16.70 -2.34
CA GLU A 417 18.25 -17.90 -1.90
C GLU A 417 16.83 -17.61 -1.38
N LEU A 418 16.19 -16.51 -1.79
CA LEU A 418 14.86 -16.11 -1.31
C LEU A 418 13.74 -16.94 -1.94
N THR A 419 14.00 -17.57 -3.09
CA THR A 419 13.07 -18.45 -3.77
C THR A 419 13.79 -19.40 -4.75
N THR A 420 13.03 -20.18 -5.51
CA THR A 420 13.55 -21.09 -6.54
C THR A 420 12.95 -20.76 -7.90
N LEU A 421 13.60 -21.14 -8.99
CA LEU A 421 13.11 -20.90 -10.35
C LEU A 421 11.67 -21.43 -10.58
N ASN A 422 11.34 -22.58 -9.99
CA ASN A 422 9.99 -23.17 -10.06
C ASN A 422 8.89 -22.24 -9.51
N HIS A 423 9.18 -21.49 -8.45
CA HIS A 423 8.25 -20.53 -7.87
C HIS A 423 8.16 -19.25 -8.70
N LEU A 424 9.18 -18.95 -9.51
CA LEU A 424 9.22 -17.80 -10.42
C LEU A 424 8.64 -18.10 -11.81
N CYS A 425 8.41 -19.36 -12.20
CA CYS A 425 7.95 -19.73 -13.54
C CYS A 425 6.74 -18.93 -14.03
N TYR A 426 5.76 -18.66 -13.15
CA TYR A 426 4.61 -17.82 -13.50
C TYR A 426 5.03 -16.42 -13.96
N PHE A 427 5.92 -15.78 -13.21
CA PHE A 427 6.36 -14.40 -13.45
C PHE A 427 7.34 -14.28 -14.61
N LEU A 428 8.10 -15.35 -14.89
CA LEU A 428 9.14 -15.39 -15.92
C LEU A 428 8.65 -15.94 -17.27
N SER A 429 7.39 -16.39 -17.35
CA SER A 429 6.82 -17.01 -18.54
C SER A 429 6.78 -16.05 -19.74
N THR A 430 7.35 -16.48 -20.87
CA THR A 430 7.32 -15.76 -22.15
C THR A 430 6.18 -16.20 -23.08
N GLU A 431 5.34 -17.14 -22.63
CA GLU A 431 4.19 -17.66 -23.41
C GLU A 431 3.00 -16.70 -23.47
N VAL A 432 3.00 -15.65 -22.66
CA VAL A 432 1.96 -14.60 -22.63
C VAL A 432 2.41 -13.38 -23.43
N ASP A 433 1.47 -12.50 -23.76
CA ASP A 433 1.76 -11.26 -24.48
C ASP A 433 2.74 -10.35 -23.72
N LEU A 434 3.40 -9.44 -24.45
CA LEU A 434 4.47 -8.61 -23.90
C LEU A 434 3.95 -7.68 -22.78
N GLN A 435 2.70 -7.20 -22.89
CA GLN A 435 2.10 -6.33 -21.88
C GLN A 435 1.89 -7.09 -20.57
N GLU A 436 1.35 -8.31 -20.62
CA GLU A 436 1.22 -9.16 -19.45
C GLU A 436 2.60 -9.56 -18.87
N GLN A 437 3.62 -9.78 -19.71
CA GLN A 437 4.99 -9.99 -19.22
C GLN A 437 5.51 -8.79 -18.41
N VAL A 438 5.25 -7.55 -18.86
CA VAL A 438 5.63 -6.33 -18.13
C VAL A 438 4.86 -6.23 -16.80
N VAL A 439 3.56 -6.52 -16.79
CA VAL A 439 2.76 -6.51 -15.54
C VAL A 439 3.30 -7.54 -14.53
N ARG A 440 3.73 -8.71 -15.00
CA ARG A 440 4.35 -9.74 -14.14
C ARG A 440 5.70 -9.31 -13.59
N LEU A 441 6.52 -8.64 -14.40
CA LEU A 441 7.76 -8.03 -13.91
C LEU A 441 7.50 -6.92 -12.91
N ARG A 442 6.43 -6.12 -13.10
CA ARG A 442 6.02 -5.10 -12.11
C ARG A 442 5.64 -5.72 -10.77
N LYS A 443 5.00 -6.89 -10.76
CA LYS A 443 4.73 -7.65 -9.53
C LYS A 443 6.01 -8.14 -8.84
N LEU A 444 6.99 -8.66 -9.59
CA LEU A 444 8.32 -9.00 -9.04
C LEU A 444 9.04 -7.75 -8.53
N HIS A 445 8.88 -6.66 -9.28
CA HIS A 445 9.07 -5.25 -8.92
C HIS A 445 8.91 -4.97 -7.45
N HIS A 446 7.64 -4.82 -7.17
CA HIS A 446 7.10 -4.42 -5.89
C HIS A 446 7.41 -5.43 -4.79
N LEU A 447 7.38 -6.73 -5.10
CA LEU A 447 7.85 -7.77 -4.17
C LEU A 447 9.28 -7.50 -3.70
N LEU A 448 10.18 -7.15 -4.62
CA LEU A 448 11.59 -6.95 -4.30
C LEU A 448 11.79 -5.65 -3.49
N GLU A 449 11.06 -4.59 -3.81
CA GLU A 449 11.01 -3.37 -2.97
C GLU A 449 10.53 -3.65 -1.55
N ILE A 450 9.49 -4.48 -1.38
CA ILE A 450 8.99 -4.91 -0.07
C ILE A 450 10.09 -5.62 0.74
N ILE A 451 10.76 -6.58 0.11
CA ILE A 451 11.82 -7.38 0.77
C ILE A 451 12.99 -6.48 1.15
N LEU A 452 13.46 -5.65 0.23
CA LEU A 452 14.60 -4.78 0.47
C LEU A 452 14.28 -3.73 1.53
N THR A 453 13.08 -3.15 1.51
CA THR A 453 12.63 -2.24 2.57
C THR A 453 12.68 -2.92 3.94
N CYS A 454 12.18 -4.15 4.06
CA CYS A 454 12.25 -4.89 5.31
C CYS A 454 13.68 -5.28 5.71
N ARG A 455 14.55 -5.58 4.74
CA ARG A 455 15.96 -5.91 4.98
C ARG A 455 16.77 -4.69 5.42
N THR A 456 16.60 -3.55 4.76
CA THR A 456 17.42 -2.35 4.99
C THR A 456 16.95 -1.60 6.23
N PHE A 457 15.64 -1.39 6.38
CA PHE A 457 15.11 -0.55 7.46
C PHE A 457 14.89 -1.34 8.75
N LEU A 458 14.38 -2.57 8.67
CA LEU A 458 14.09 -3.38 9.86
C LEU A 458 15.18 -4.41 10.18
N ALA A 459 16.20 -4.55 9.33
CA ALA A 459 17.24 -5.57 9.47
C ALA A 459 16.67 -6.99 9.69
N LEU A 460 15.56 -7.32 9.01
CA LEU A 460 14.93 -8.63 9.21
C LEU A 460 15.87 -9.76 8.80
N PRO A 461 15.92 -10.86 9.59
CA PRO A 461 16.75 -12.00 9.25
C PRO A 461 16.19 -12.76 8.05
N TYR A 462 17.07 -13.55 7.41
CA TYR A 462 16.77 -14.28 6.18
C TYR A 462 15.49 -15.14 6.27
N ASP A 463 15.24 -15.84 7.38
CA ASP A 463 14.04 -16.69 7.53
C ASP A 463 12.73 -15.89 7.41
N LYS A 464 12.74 -14.63 7.86
CA LYS A 464 11.61 -13.72 7.76
C LYS A 464 11.47 -13.13 6.36
N LEU A 465 12.58 -12.77 5.74
CA LEU A 465 12.58 -12.31 4.35
C LEU A 465 12.08 -13.41 3.41
N PHE A 466 12.55 -14.64 3.58
CA PHE A 466 12.09 -15.79 2.80
C PHE A 466 10.57 -16.01 2.92
N LEU A 467 10.03 -16.03 4.15
CA LEU A 467 8.59 -16.17 4.37
C LEU A 467 7.78 -15.04 3.71
N LEU A 468 8.28 -13.81 3.80
CA LEU A 468 7.66 -12.66 3.14
C LEU A 468 7.70 -12.79 1.63
N THR A 469 8.83 -13.20 1.03
CA THR A 469 8.96 -13.49 -0.40
C THR A 469 7.91 -14.50 -0.85
N GLN A 470 7.76 -15.61 -0.13
CA GLN A 470 6.77 -16.64 -0.48
C GLN A 470 5.33 -16.11 -0.40
N SER A 471 5.02 -15.30 0.62
CA SER A 471 3.71 -14.65 0.75
C SER A 471 3.42 -13.72 -0.43
N CYS A 472 4.38 -12.89 -0.83
CA CYS A 472 4.23 -11.98 -1.97
C CYS A 472 4.06 -12.74 -3.30
N LEU A 473 4.88 -13.77 -3.54
CA LEU A 473 4.76 -14.61 -4.75
C LEU A 473 3.40 -15.28 -4.85
N GLN A 474 2.89 -15.84 -3.74
CA GLN A 474 1.58 -16.48 -3.71
C GLN A 474 0.46 -15.49 -3.99
N HIS A 475 0.49 -14.31 -3.36
CA HIS A 475 -0.50 -13.27 -3.59
C HIS A 475 -0.53 -12.81 -5.04
N TYR A 476 0.62 -12.41 -5.61
CA TYR A 476 0.68 -11.85 -6.95
C TYR A 476 0.45 -12.84 -8.09
N LYS A 477 0.51 -14.14 -7.79
CA LYS A 477 0.13 -15.20 -8.74
C LYS A 477 -1.38 -15.22 -9.00
N THR A 478 -2.21 -14.84 -8.01
CA THR A 478 -3.68 -14.92 -8.12
C THR A 478 -4.38 -13.56 -8.12
N SER A 479 -3.72 -12.53 -7.60
CA SER A 479 -4.27 -11.19 -7.45
C SER A 479 -3.76 -10.25 -8.54
N PRO A 480 -4.50 -9.18 -8.91
CA PRO A 480 -3.97 -8.11 -9.72
C PRO A 480 -2.82 -7.38 -8.99
N TYR A 481 -2.09 -6.56 -9.73
CA TYR A 481 -1.11 -5.67 -9.11
C TYR A 481 -1.83 -4.61 -8.25
N ASP A 482 -1.43 -4.46 -6.99
CA ASP A 482 -2.06 -3.54 -6.03
C ASP A 482 -1.03 -3.08 -4.98
N GLU A 483 -0.61 -1.83 -5.07
CA GLU A 483 0.31 -1.19 -4.10
C GLU A 483 -0.37 -0.89 -2.76
N GLU A 484 -1.70 -0.87 -2.72
CA GLU A 484 -2.48 -0.64 -1.50
C GLU A 484 -2.61 -1.91 -0.67
N HIS A 485 -2.19 -3.07 -1.21
CA HIS A 485 -2.19 -4.33 -0.49
C HIS A 485 -1.21 -4.31 0.68
N GLU A 486 -1.71 -4.61 1.87
CA GLU A 486 -0.93 -4.70 3.11
C GLU A 486 -0.53 -6.15 3.39
N PHE A 487 0.76 -6.45 3.25
CA PHE A 487 1.32 -7.75 3.58
C PHE A 487 1.53 -7.89 5.09
N LYS A 488 1.15 -9.05 5.65
CA LYS A 488 1.26 -9.33 7.09
C LYS A 488 2.31 -10.37 7.39
N LEU A 489 3.22 -10.07 8.32
CA LEU A 489 4.29 -10.99 8.72
C LEU A 489 4.35 -11.12 10.24
N GLN A 490 4.23 -12.36 10.73
CA GLN A 490 4.39 -12.66 12.16
C GLN A 490 5.87 -12.65 12.55
N ILE A 491 6.21 -11.86 13.56
CA ILE A 491 7.58 -11.69 14.04
C ILE A 491 7.67 -11.83 15.56
N LYS A 492 8.88 -12.11 16.05
CA LYS A 492 9.17 -12.05 17.48
C LYS A 492 9.43 -10.59 17.85
N PRO A 493 8.84 -10.05 18.94
CA PRO A 493 9.10 -8.68 19.38
C PRO A 493 10.59 -8.35 19.57
N ALA A 494 11.40 -9.35 19.95
CA ALA A 494 12.84 -9.19 20.14
C ALA A 494 13.61 -8.78 18.86
N LEU A 495 13.08 -9.07 17.66
CA LEU A 495 13.74 -8.71 16.40
C LEU A 495 13.65 -7.20 16.10
N ILE A 496 12.66 -6.52 16.66
CA ILE A 496 12.38 -5.10 16.39
C ILE A 496 12.33 -4.27 17.68
N SER A 497 12.86 -4.78 18.80
CA SER A 497 12.77 -4.13 20.12
C SER A 497 13.26 -2.69 20.10
N ASN A 498 14.31 -2.43 19.32
CA ASN A 498 14.93 -1.11 19.21
C ASN A 498 14.00 -0.06 18.58
N PHE A 499 12.97 -0.47 17.83
CA PHE A 499 12.06 0.44 17.14
C PHE A 499 10.84 0.86 17.97
N TYR A 500 10.50 0.14 19.05
CA TYR A 500 9.27 0.45 19.81
C TYR A 500 9.49 0.64 21.31
N GLN A 501 10.59 0.13 21.90
CA GLN A 501 10.77 0.19 23.35
C GLN A 501 10.94 1.60 23.91
N LYS A 502 11.33 2.57 23.07
CA LYS A 502 11.54 3.97 23.45
C LYS A 502 10.58 4.93 22.74
N GLU A 503 9.74 4.40 21.86
CA GLU A 503 8.84 5.20 21.03
C GLU A 503 7.44 5.23 21.64
N HIS A 504 6.65 6.22 21.23
CA HIS A 504 5.23 6.26 21.58
C HIS A 504 4.40 5.48 20.55
N PRO A 505 3.42 4.68 21.00
CA PRO A 505 2.51 4.01 20.09
C PRO A 505 1.58 5.02 19.42
N VAL A 506 1.33 4.83 18.12
CA VAL A 506 0.29 5.54 17.34
C VAL A 506 -1.10 5.18 17.87
N LEU A 507 -1.26 3.94 18.32
CA LEU A 507 -2.48 3.46 18.98
C LEU A 507 -2.08 2.54 20.12
N TRP A 508 -2.55 2.81 21.33
CA TRP A 508 -2.44 1.90 22.47
C TRP A 508 -3.84 1.56 22.94
N GLY A 509 -4.08 0.33 23.37
CA GLY A 509 -5.38 -0.07 23.86
C GLY A 509 -5.33 -1.20 24.87
N VAL A 510 -6.30 -1.20 25.76
CA VAL A 510 -6.53 -2.26 26.74
C VAL A 510 -7.99 -2.68 26.71
N GLU A 511 -8.22 -3.99 26.70
CA GLU A 511 -9.54 -4.61 26.70
C GLU A 511 -9.69 -5.44 27.97
N VAL A 512 -10.81 -5.21 28.67
CA VAL A 512 -11.27 -6.02 29.80
C VAL A 512 -12.48 -6.82 29.33
N SER A 513 -12.42 -8.15 29.45
CA SER A 513 -13.51 -9.03 29.01
C SER A 513 -13.98 -9.98 30.10
N SER A 514 -15.26 -10.35 30.05
CA SER A 514 -15.87 -11.39 30.88
C SER A 514 -16.89 -12.20 30.09
N GLY A 515 -17.14 -13.44 30.54
CA GLY A 515 -17.97 -14.41 29.83
C GLY A 515 -17.21 -15.17 28.74
N ASN A 516 -17.91 -16.06 28.04
CA ASN A 516 -17.31 -16.95 27.04
C ASN A 516 -18.11 -16.95 25.73
N GLY A 517 -17.40 -17.16 24.61
CA GLY A 517 -17.99 -17.36 23.29
C GLY A 517 -18.80 -16.16 22.81
N PRO A 518 -19.96 -16.36 22.14
CA PRO A 518 -20.73 -15.26 21.55
C PRO A 518 -21.34 -14.32 22.60
N ARG A 519 -21.37 -14.72 23.88
CA ARG A 519 -21.86 -13.91 25.00
C ARG A 519 -20.75 -13.16 25.75
N GLU A 520 -19.50 -13.26 25.31
CA GLU A 520 -18.40 -12.47 25.89
C GLU A 520 -18.70 -10.97 25.76
N VAL A 521 -18.59 -10.26 26.88
CA VAL A 521 -18.78 -8.80 26.97
C VAL A 521 -17.45 -8.14 27.24
N ARG A 522 -17.26 -6.95 26.68
CA ARG A 522 -15.97 -6.26 26.64
C ARG A 522 -16.11 -4.79 26.98
N THR A 523 -15.12 -4.26 27.69
CA THR A 523 -14.94 -2.83 27.94
C THR A 523 -13.51 -2.50 27.59
N ALA A 524 -13.31 -1.56 26.67
CA ALA A 524 -11.99 -1.24 26.15
C ALA A 524 -11.72 0.26 26.19
N LEU A 525 -10.44 0.58 26.37
CA LEU A 525 -9.89 1.92 26.27
C LEU A 525 -8.87 1.92 25.14
N GLN A 526 -8.94 2.91 24.26
CA GLN A 526 -7.99 3.16 23.19
C GLN A 526 -7.47 4.60 23.31
N LEU A 527 -6.16 4.75 23.14
CA LEU A 527 -5.42 6.00 23.19
C LEU A 527 -4.68 6.12 21.87
N SER A 528 -4.87 7.21 21.15
CA SER A 528 -4.28 7.43 19.83
C SER A 528 -3.78 8.85 19.65
N ASP A 529 -2.83 9.03 18.75
CA ASP A 529 -2.30 10.34 18.34
C ASP A 529 -3.31 11.16 17.52
N ARG A 530 -4.26 10.50 16.87
CA ARG A 530 -5.35 11.09 16.07
C ARG A 530 -6.73 10.60 16.52
N PRO A 531 -7.82 11.34 16.25
CA PRO A 531 -9.16 10.87 16.58
C PRO A 531 -9.50 9.60 15.80
N LEU A 532 -10.10 8.60 16.46
CA LEU A 532 -10.57 7.36 15.83
C LEU A 532 -11.94 7.52 15.15
N VAL A 533 -12.40 8.76 15.04
CA VAL A 533 -13.71 9.17 14.57
C VAL A 533 -13.52 10.23 13.49
N ASP A 534 -14.12 9.99 12.34
CA ASP A 534 -14.05 10.75 11.07
C ASP A 534 -15.19 11.76 10.88
N HIS A 535 -16.23 11.69 11.72
CA HIS A 535 -17.46 12.48 11.59
C HIS A 535 -17.65 13.54 12.69
N VAL A 536 -16.69 13.65 13.60
CA VAL A 536 -16.65 14.66 14.67
C VAL A 536 -15.36 15.44 14.53
N ILE A 537 -15.48 16.76 14.42
CA ILE A 537 -14.33 17.67 14.38
C ILE A 537 -14.02 18.07 15.81
N PHE A 538 -12.80 17.82 16.26
CA PHE A 538 -12.31 18.31 17.54
C PHE A 538 -11.64 19.66 17.29
N GLU A 539 -12.09 20.71 17.98
CA GLU A 539 -11.36 21.96 18.04
C GLU A 539 -10.07 21.70 18.83
N THR A 540 -8.95 21.60 18.13
CA THR A 540 -7.63 21.52 18.74
C THR A 540 -7.06 22.93 18.82
N ASP A 541 -6.86 23.44 20.03
CA ASP A 541 -6.21 24.75 20.30
C ASP A 541 -4.71 24.79 19.93
N TYR A 542 -4.20 23.76 19.24
CA TYR A 542 -2.80 23.63 18.87
C TYR A 542 -2.66 23.73 17.35
N PRO A 543 -1.81 24.65 16.84
CA PRO A 543 -1.48 24.67 15.42
C PRO A 543 -0.81 23.34 15.07
N ASN A 544 -1.21 22.77 13.92
CA ASN A 544 -0.51 21.65 13.31
C ASN A 544 1.00 21.93 13.29
N GLU A 545 1.78 20.97 13.77
CA GLU A 545 3.24 20.92 13.70
C GLU A 545 4.01 22.05 14.41
N THR A 546 4.28 21.87 15.71
CA THR A 546 5.59 22.30 16.25
C THR A 546 6.53 21.12 16.31
N ILE A 547 7.20 20.93 15.17
CA ILE A 547 8.47 20.23 15.04
C ILE A 547 9.49 21.04 15.84
N ASN A 548 9.68 20.70 17.11
CA ASN A 548 10.93 20.93 17.82
C ASN A 548 10.96 19.99 19.02
N GLY A 549 11.90 19.04 18.98
CA GLY A 549 12.18 18.16 20.10
C GLY A 549 12.74 18.95 21.27
N ASP A 550 11.87 19.32 22.20
CA ASP A 550 12.23 19.39 23.62
C ASP A 550 10.96 19.25 24.49
N GLY A 551 10.85 18.12 25.20
CA GLY A 551 10.13 18.04 26.48
C GLY A 551 8.61 17.88 26.54
N ASP A 552 7.83 18.13 25.48
CA ASP A 552 6.36 18.06 25.60
C ASP A 552 5.79 16.66 25.29
N ASP A 553 5.10 16.08 26.26
CA ASP A 553 4.38 14.81 26.10
C ASP A 553 3.35 14.94 24.96
N PRO A 554 3.29 14.00 24.01
CA PRO A 554 2.35 14.09 22.89
C PRO A 554 0.91 14.05 23.39
N ALA A 555 0.03 14.82 22.75
CA ALA A 555 -1.38 14.84 23.09
C ALA A 555 -2.07 13.56 22.55
N PHE A 556 -2.98 12.99 23.32
CA PHE A 556 -3.69 11.76 22.95
C PHE A 556 -5.21 11.96 22.94
N PHE A 557 -5.87 11.31 21.99
CA PHE A 557 -7.31 11.12 21.98
C PHE A 557 -7.68 9.87 22.75
N SER A 558 -8.66 9.97 23.65
CA SER A 558 -9.13 8.85 24.45
C SER A 558 -10.49 8.38 23.95
N THR A 559 -10.54 7.15 23.44
CA THR A 559 -11.76 6.48 23.00
C THR A 559 -12.08 5.32 23.92
N MET A 560 -13.27 5.29 24.49
CA MET A 560 -13.75 4.19 25.32
C MET A 560 -14.90 3.47 24.63
N VAL A 561 -14.83 2.14 24.60
CA VAL A 561 -15.87 1.28 24.05
C VAL A 561 -16.44 0.39 25.14
N CYS A 562 -17.74 0.49 25.37
CA CYS A 562 -18.46 -0.32 26.35
C CYS A 562 -19.50 -1.20 25.65
N CYS A 563 -19.56 -2.48 26.01
CA CYS A 563 -20.60 -3.41 25.59
C CYS A 563 -21.63 -3.63 26.72
N SER A 564 -22.86 -3.98 26.37
CA SER A 564 -23.92 -4.44 27.30
C SER A 564 -24.72 -5.56 26.64
N LEU A 565 -24.94 -6.68 27.34
CA LEU A 565 -25.69 -7.81 26.80
C LEU A 565 -27.14 -7.74 27.25
N VAL A 566 -28.06 -7.72 26.29
CA VAL A 566 -29.50 -7.83 26.50
C VAL A 566 -29.95 -9.22 26.05
N ASN A 567 -30.51 -10.02 26.95
CA ASN A 567 -31.04 -11.33 26.60
C ASN A 567 -32.49 -11.20 26.14
N PHE A 568 -32.84 -11.93 25.09
CA PHE A 568 -34.24 -12.16 24.73
C PHE A 568 -34.73 -13.35 25.56
N ALA A 569 -35.52 -13.04 26.58
CA ALA A 569 -36.07 -14.02 27.52
C ALA A 569 -37.16 -14.87 26.88
#